data_AF-A0A958JNV8-F1
#
_entry.id   AF-A0A958JNV8-F1
#
_cell.length_a   1.000
_cell.length_b   1.000
_cell.length_c   1.000
_cell.angle_alpha   90.00
_cell.angle_beta   90.00
_cell.angle_gamma   90.00
#
_symmetry.space_group_name_H-M   'P 1'
#
loop_
_entity.id
_entity.type
_entity.pdbx_description
1 polymer ?
#
loop_
_entity_poly.entity_id
_entity_poly.type
_entity_poly.pdbx_seq_one_letter_code
_entity_poly.pdbx_strand_id
1 'polypeptide(L)'
;MYPTMRVGALLCQGLKLAMTTPHEDRTRGSEPTHPAITEHVLGSLPDRITHRPGAVIIIADETRSRFVIQRKDSDHPVTDCIGKLSLFGGSVDPGEISGPAVIRELLEEIPDAVPFINGEIFPWKSFEELDGAQFGGKYDLNVFFSMIPNRQFENLVAKLEKPGAVKEGELAVIDRDEIRSLIEKGNDAFIGSHHKVIEEFLDLTPRDLLLPGVGTVLAPLYLTESAKFLHSQYLEREIAHGVRQLIEKKTPIGAAASGAGAGIGNMIWGQPGVSAILCAADFPYLRSQTDHYLGGISLGNGEYVSPRAAAALSGSAYLKAQQALFNEGQAERVGDLITVGAGAGVQTSRERKGKDEVYLGLRNFNGVQIARVEFAKGVLD
;
A
#
# COMPACT_ATOMS: atom_id res chain seq x y z
N MET A 1 3.28 15.16 10.57
CA MET A 1 2.40 14.77 9.45
C MET A 1 2.65 13.32 9.00
N TYR A 2 3.89 12.82 8.99
CA TYR A 2 4.26 11.43 8.64
C TYR A 2 3.69 10.28 9.48
N PRO A 3 3.51 10.41 10.80
CA PRO A 3 2.90 9.33 11.58
C PRO A 3 1.49 9.07 11.06
N THR A 4 0.67 10.13 11.02
CA THR A 4 -0.71 10.16 10.53
C THR A 4 -0.85 9.51 9.15
N MET A 5 0.09 9.74 8.24
CA MET A 5 0.14 9.16 6.91
C MET A 5 0.24 7.62 6.92
N ARG A 6 1.28 7.04 7.51
CA ARG A 6 1.45 5.56 7.49
C ARG A 6 0.40 4.84 8.33
N VAL A 7 -0.09 5.50 9.37
CA VAL A 7 -1.26 5.05 10.13
C VAL A 7 -2.50 4.99 9.23
N GLY A 8 -2.65 5.95 8.31
CA GLY A 8 -3.69 5.98 7.30
C GLY A 8 -3.66 4.80 6.32
N ALA A 9 -2.47 4.38 5.89
CA ALA A 9 -2.31 3.21 5.02
C ALA A 9 -2.87 1.92 5.66
N LEU A 10 -2.59 1.74 6.95
CA LEU A 10 -3.10 0.61 7.74
C LEU A 10 -4.62 0.71 7.95
N LEU A 11 -5.15 1.91 8.18
CA LEU A 11 -6.59 2.13 8.22
C LEU A 11 -7.23 1.72 6.89
N CYS A 12 -6.67 2.10 5.75
CA CYS A 12 -7.16 1.68 4.44
C CYS A 12 -7.16 0.16 4.28
N GLN A 13 -6.07 -0.51 4.64
CA GLN A 13 -5.97 -1.96 4.52
C GLN A 13 -6.99 -2.68 5.38
N GLY A 14 -7.12 -2.32 6.66
CA GLY A 14 -8.07 -3.03 7.50
C GLY A 14 -9.53 -2.59 7.32
N LEU A 15 -9.80 -1.38 6.80
CA LEU A 15 -11.13 -1.06 6.26
C LEU A 15 -11.46 -1.95 5.06
N LYS A 16 -10.52 -2.16 4.13
CA LYS A 16 -10.69 -3.07 2.98
C LYS A 16 -10.98 -4.50 3.45
N LEU A 17 -10.18 -5.04 4.39
CA LEU A 17 -10.41 -6.37 4.99
C LEU A 17 -11.77 -6.49 5.69
N ALA A 18 -12.17 -5.47 6.45
CA ALA A 18 -13.47 -5.45 7.12
C ALA A 18 -14.64 -5.42 6.12
N MET A 19 -14.45 -4.79 4.95
CA MET A 19 -15.45 -4.74 3.88
C MET A 19 -15.52 -6.01 3.01
N THR A 20 -14.49 -6.85 2.99
CA THR A 20 -14.42 -8.07 2.17
C THR A 20 -14.70 -9.36 2.95
N THR A 21 -14.75 -9.30 4.29
CA THR A 21 -15.07 -10.47 5.11
C THR A 21 -16.56 -10.82 4.93
N PRO A 22 -16.92 -12.00 4.39
CA PRO A 22 -18.31 -12.36 4.14
C PRO A 22 -19.13 -12.37 5.44
N HIS A 23 -20.35 -11.82 5.40
CA HIS A 23 -21.36 -12.08 6.42
C HIS A 23 -21.82 -13.54 6.27
N GLU A 24 -21.19 -14.47 6.98
CA GLU A 24 -21.74 -15.82 7.09
C GLU A 24 -23.09 -15.79 7.83
N ASP A 25 -23.98 -16.68 7.38
CA ASP A 25 -25.41 -16.71 7.68
C ASP A 25 -25.70 -16.69 9.20
N ARG A 26 -26.34 -15.61 9.66
CA ARG A 26 -26.54 -15.22 11.07
C ARG A 26 -27.57 -16.06 11.84
N THR A 27 -27.74 -17.36 11.55
CA THR A 27 -28.84 -18.18 12.12
C THR A 27 -28.44 -19.33 13.03
N ARG A 28 -27.17 -19.49 13.42
CA ARG A 28 -26.79 -20.54 14.40
C ARG A 28 -26.11 -19.97 15.63
N GLY A 29 -26.83 -20.05 16.75
CA GLY A 29 -26.38 -19.71 18.09
C GLY A 29 -25.23 -20.59 18.57
N SER A 30 -24.02 -20.25 18.14
CA SER A 30 -22.80 -20.70 18.79
C SER A 30 -22.35 -19.62 19.78
N GLU A 31 -21.97 -20.04 20.98
CA GLU A 31 -21.48 -19.15 22.03
C GLU A 31 -20.25 -18.35 21.54
N PRO A 32 -20.07 -17.10 21.99
CA PRO A 32 -18.95 -16.27 21.55
C PRO A 32 -17.65 -16.85 22.11
N THR A 33 -16.92 -17.58 21.27
CA THR A 33 -15.51 -17.93 21.55
C THR A 33 -14.69 -16.66 21.64
N HIS A 34 -13.75 -16.61 22.59
CA HIS A 34 -12.84 -15.47 22.78
C HIS A 34 -12.27 -14.95 21.44
N PRO A 35 -12.23 -13.63 21.21
CA PRO A 35 -11.77 -13.09 19.94
C PRO A 35 -10.32 -13.51 19.69
N ALA A 36 -10.09 -14.24 18.59
CA ALA A 36 -8.75 -14.55 18.12
C ALA A 36 -8.05 -13.21 17.77
N ILE A 37 -6.91 -12.95 18.39
CA ILE A 37 -6.03 -11.84 18.01
C ILE A 37 -5.15 -12.38 16.89
N THR A 38 -5.43 -11.98 15.66
CA THR A 38 -4.52 -12.26 14.54
C THR A 38 -3.57 -11.07 14.40
N GLU A 39 -2.31 -11.29 14.77
CA GLU A 39 -1.24 -10.32 14.57
C GLU A 39 -0.70 -10.44 13.15
N HIS A 40 -0.93 -9.41 12.32
CA HIS A 40 -0.29 -9.32 11.02
C HIS A 40 0.97 -8.45 11.15
N VAL A 41 2.13 -9.11 11.26
CA VAL A 41 3.43 -8.43 11.16
C VAL A 41 3.69 -8.12 9.70
N LEU A 42 3.53 -6.85 9.32
CA LEU A 42 3.87 -6.37 7.99
C LEU A 42 5.41 -6.21 7.88
N GLY A 43 6.10 -7.34 7.73
CA GLY A 43 7.48 -7.48 7.25
C GLY A 43 8.60 -7.40 8.30
N SER A 44 9.31 -8.51 8.52
CA SER A 44 10.76 -8.51 8.73
C SER A 44 11.44 -8.80 7.38
N LEU A 45 12.53 -8.11 7.06
CA LEU A 45 13.32 -8.39 5.86
C LEU A 45 13.76 -9.87 5.85
N PRO A 46 13.60 -10.62 4.73
CA PRO A 46 13.95 -12.03 4.68
C PRO A 46 15.46 -12.25 4.78
N ASP A 47 15.87 -13.22 5.59
CA ASP A 47 17.27 -13.43 6.01
C ASP A 47 18.21 -14.04 4.95
N ARG A 48 17.74 -14.44 3.76
CA ARG A 48 18.61 -14.93 2.67
C ARG A 48 18.01 -14.67 1.29
N ILE A 49 18.60 -13.75 0.55
CA ILE A 49 18.36 -13.55 -0.88
C ILE A 49 19.44 -14.37 -1.63
N THR A 50 19.05 -15.49 -2.25
CA THR A 50 19.96 -16.35 -3.05
C THR A 50 20.07 -15.91 -4.51
N HIS A 51 19.15 -15.08 -5.00
CA HIS A 51 19.08 -14.58 -6.38
C HIS A 51 19.20 -13.06 -6.41
N ARG A 52 19.72 -12.46 -7.48
CA ARG A 52 19.79 -10.99 -7.55
C ARG A 52 18.38 -10.40 -7.64
N PRO A 53 17.96 -9.53 -6.71
CA PRO A 53 16.63 -8.93 -6.78
C PRO A 53 16.62 -7.77 -7.78
N GLY A 54 15.58 -7.70 -8.60
CA GLY A 54 15.29 -6.63 -9.53
C GLY A 54 13.91 -6.02 -9.28
N ALA A 55 13.71 -4.81 -9.77
CA ALA A 55 12.43 -4.12 -9.76
C ALA A 55 12.19 -3.42 -11.10
N VAL A 56 11.05 -3.67 -11.73
CA VAL A 56 10.70 -3.11 -13.05
C VAL A 56 9.26 -2.61 -13.08
N ILE A 57 8.96 -1.74 -14.05
CA ILE A 57 7.62 -1.19 -14.26
C ILE A 57 7.12 -1.42 -15.68
N ILE A 58 5.85 -1.82 -15.79
CA ILE A 58 5.08 -1.84 -17.02
C ILE A 58 4.32 -0.51 -17.14
N ILE A 59 4.55 0.24 -18.21
CA ILE A 59 3.85 1.52 -18.46
C ILE A 59 2.95 1.32 -19.67
N ALA A 60 1.65 1.47 -19.49
CA ALA A 60 0.66 1.28 -20.55
C ALA A 60 -0.36 2.43 -20.58
N ASP A 61 -1.01 2.62 -21.72
CA ASP A 61 -2.22 3.45 -21.79
C ASP A 61 -3.38 2.80 -21.02
N GLU A 62 -4.40 3.58 -20.65
CA GLU A 62 -5.54 3.13 -19.84
C GLU A 62 -6.30 1.92 -20.42
N THR A 63 -6.17 1.70 -21.74
CA THR A 63 -6.79 0.60 -22.49
C THR A 63 -5.89 -0.64 -22.63
N ARG A 64 -4.60 -0.56 -22.24
CA ARG A 64 -3.57 -1.59 -22.48
C ARG A 64 -3.42 -1.97 -23.94
N SER A 65 -3.68 -1.02 -24.82
CA SER A 65 -3.44 -1.13 -26.25
C SER A 65 -2.02 -0.78 -26.62
N ARG A 66 -1.36 0.08 -25.83
CA ARG A 66 -0.01 0.59 -26.12
C ARG A 66 0.85 0.60 -24.88
N PHE A 67 2.13 0.34 -25.06
CA PHE A 67 3.10 0.20 -24.00
C PHE A 67 4.32 1.06 -24.28
N VAL A 68 4.82 1.71 -23.24
CA VAL A 68 6.11 2.40 -23.25
C VAL A 68 7.16 1.41 -22.76
N ILE A 69 8.05 1.03 -23.66
CA ILE A 69 9.14 0.05 -23.47
C ILE A 69 10.45 0.73 -23.88
N GLN A 70 11.56 0.29 -23.30
CA GLN A 70 12.89 0.76 -23.67
C GLN A 70 13.50 -0.22 -24.67
N ARG A 71 14.13 0.29 -25.73
CA ARG A 71 15.00 -0.49 -26.61
C ARG A 71 16.44 -0.13 -26.29
N LYS A 72 17.28 -1.09 -25.91
CA LYS A 72 18.68 -0.78 -25.59
C LYS A 72 19.43 -0.38 -26.86
N ASP A 73 20.18 0.70 -26.77
CA ASP A 73 20.96 1.27 -27.86
C ASP A 73 22.38 0.69 -27.90
N SER A 74 23.24 1.26 -28.73
CA SER A 74 24.65 0.85 -28.87
C SER A 74 25.52 1.16 -27.66
N ASP A 75 25.05 2.01 -26.74
CA ASP A 75 25.82 2.44 -25.56
C ASP A 75 25.66 1.46 -24.39
N HIS A 76 24.79 0.46 -24.53
CA HIS A 76 24.60 -0.57 -23.51
C HIS A 76 25.88 -1.41 -23.31
N PRO A 77 26.34 -1.64 -22.06
CA PRO A 77 27.63 -2.27 -21.77
C PRO A 77 27.69 -3.77 -22.15
N VAL A 78 26.53 -4.41 -22.31
CA VAL A 78 26.41 -5.81 -22.71
C VAL A 78 25.89 -5.89 -24.14
N THR A 79 26.73 -6.35 -25.06
CA THR A 79 26.46 -6.46 -26.50
C THR A 79 25.23 -7.30 -26.81
N ASP A 80 25.01 -8.38 -26.05
CA ASP A 80 23.85 -9.27 -26.23
C ASP A 80 22.51 -8.62 -25.86
N CYS A 81 22.53 -7.43 -25.24
CA CYS A 81 21.33 -6.66 -24.93
C CYS A 81 21.02 -5.59 -25.96
N ILE A 82 21.98 -5.22 -26.82
CA ILE A 82 21.81 -4.15 -27.81
C ILE A 82 20.67 -4.51 -28.78
N GLY A 83 19.75 -3.57 -29.01
CA GLY A 83 18.58 -3.72 -29.86
C GLY A 83 17.41 -4.47 -29.23
N LYS A 84 17.59 -5.09 -28.05
CA LYS A 84 16.54 -5.81 -27.33
C LYS A 84 15.65 -4.85 -26.53
N LEU A 85 14.43 -5.31 -26.27
CA LEU A 85 13.42 -4.61 -25.51
C LEU A 85 13.53 -4.92 -24.01
N SER A 86 13.36 -3.89 -23.18
CA SER A 86 13.32 -3.99 -21.73
C SER A 86 12.22 -3.15 -21.11
N LEU A 87 11.65 -3.66 -20.02
CA LEU A 87 10.90 -2.83 -19.08
C LEU A 87 11.87 -1.87 -18.39
N PHE A 88 11.37 -0.70 -18.01
CA PHE A 88 12.14 0.27 -17.21
C PHE A 88 12.34 -0.29 -15.80
N GLY A 89 13.52 -0.06 -15.23
CA GLY A 89 13.90 -0.60 -13.93
C GLY A 89 15.29 -1.24 -13.92
N GLY A 90 15.64 -1.83 -12.79
CA GLY A 90 17.00 -2.29 -12.55
C GLY A 90 17.16 -3.14 -11.29
N SER A 91 18.40 -3.18 -10.79
CA SER A 91 18.73 -3.95 -9.59
C SER A 91 18.21 -3.27 -8.32
N VAL A 92 17.78 -4.09 -7.37
CA VAL A 92 17.47 -3.64 -6.00
C VAL A 92 18.74 -3.76 -5.18
N ASP A 93 19.21 -2.66 -4.62
CA ASP A 93 20.43 -2.64 -3.82
C ASP A 93 20.28 -3.43 -2.51
N PRO A 94 21.38 -3.94 -1.93
CA PRO A 94 21.33 -4.63 -0.64
C PRO A 94 20.68 -3.76 0.46
N GLY A 95 19.53 -4.21 0.98
CA GLY A 95 18.76 -3.49 1.99
C GLY A 95 17.77 -2.45 1.43
N GLU A 96 17.74 -2.26 0.11
CA GLU A 96 16.71 -1.47 -0.57
C GLU A 96 15.39 -2.25 -0.70
N ILE A 97 14.27 -1.55 -0.68
CA ILE A 97 12.95 -2.12 -0.95
C ILE A 97 12.64 -1.93 -2.43
N SER A 98 12.01 -2.91 -3.08
CA SER A 98 11.76 -2.90 -4.53
C SER A 98 10.95 -1.71 -5.05
N GLY A 99 10.02 -1.18 -4.24
CA GLY A 99 9.26 0.03 -4.58
C GLY A 99 10.16 1.26 -4.76
N PRO A 100 10.98 1.62 -3.75
CA PRO A 100 12.05 2.60 -3.93
C PRO A 100 12.95 2.37 -5.12
N ALA A 101 13.41 1.13 -5.31
CA ALA A 101 14.30 0.79 -6.40
C ALA A 101 13.66 1.12 -7.76
N VAL A 102 12.41 0.70 -8.02
CA VAL A 102 11.78 0.96 -9.32
C VAL A 102 11.63 2.45 -9.61
N ILE A 103 11.36 3.28 -8.60
CA ILE A 103 11.24 4.73 -8.79
C ILE A 103 12.61 5.37 -9.04
N ARG A 104 13.63 4.95 -8.29
CA ARG A 104 15.01 5.41 -8.46
C ARG A 104 15.49 5.09 -9.88
N GLU A 105 15.36 3.84 -10.30
CA GLU A 105 15.73 3.39 -11.65
C GLU A 105 14.94 4.15 -12.72
N LEU A 106 13.63 4.35 -12.54
CA LEU A 106 12.82 5.12 -13.47
C LEU A 106 13.25 6.60 -13.58
N LEU A 107 13.65 7.22 -12.46
CA LEU A 107 14.21 8.57 -12.44
C LEU A 107 15.58 8.65 -13.10
N GLU A 108 16.38 7.59 -13.01
CA GLU A 108 17.66 7.48 -13.68
C GLU A 108 17.47 7.37 -15.19
N GLU A 109 16.56 6.50 -15.65
CA GLU A 109 16.31 6.23 -17.07
C GLU A 109 15.49 7.30 -17.77
N ILE A 110 14.43 7.82 -17.13
CA ILE A 110 13.47 8.77 -17.75
C ILE A 110 13.03 9.89 -16.79
N PRO A 111 13.96 10.74 -16.29
CA PRO A 111 13.67 11.74 -15.25
C PRO A 111 12.50 12.68 -15.60
N ASP A 112 12.39 13.03 -16.87
CA ASP A 112 11.41 13.95 -17.42
C ASP A 112 9.99 13.37 -17.56
N ALA A 113 9.88 12.04 -17.52
CA ALA A 113 8.61 11.30 -17.61
C ALA A 113 7.96 11.04 -16.25
N VAL A 114 8.75 11.10 -15.17
CA VAL A 114 8.28 10.77 -13.82
C VAL A 114 7.06 11.58 -13.39
N PRO A 115 6.91 12.90 -13.69
CA PRO A 115 5.69 13.63 -13.32
C PRO A 115 4.38 13.04 -13.89
N PHE A 116 4.46 12.29 -15.00
CA PHE A 116 3.31 11.62 -15.62
C PHE A 116 3.00 10.26 -15.00
N ILE A 117 3.93 9.70 -14.21
CA ILE A 117 3.90 8.32 -13.69
C ILE A 117 3.81 8.29 -12.15
N ASN A 118 4.37 9.30 -11.46
CA ASN A 118 4.68 9.30 -10.01
C ASN A 118 3.47 9.23 -9.06
N GLY A 119 2.24 9.21 -9.58
CA GLY A 119 1.00 9.05 -8.78
C GLY A 119 0.25 7.74 -9.03
N GLU A 120 0.68 6.93 -9.99
CA GLU A 120 -0.08 5.80 -10.54
C GLU A 120 0.77 4.52 -10.66
N ILE A 121 1.88 4.43 -9.91
CA ILE A 121 2.69 3.20 -9.84
C ILE A 121 2.07 2.26 -8.80
N PHE A 122 1.63 1.09 -9.26
CA PHE A 122 1.02 0.07 -8.43
C PHE A 122 1.91 -1.18 -8.40
N PRO A 123 2.16 -1.79 -7.22
CA PRO A 123 2.77 -3.10 -7.17
C PRO A 123 1.85 -4.12 -7.83
N TRP A 124 2.44 -5.08 -8.54
CA TRP A 124 1.72 -6.16 -9.17
C TRP A 124 2.16 -7.50 -8.60
N LYS A 125 3.23 -8.06 -9.14
CA LYS A 125 3.60 -9.44 -8.91
C LYS A 125 5.11 -9.58 -8.79
N SER A 126 5.54 -10.50 -7.94
CA SER A 126 6.92 -10.96 -7.89
C SER A 126 7.08 -12.23 -8.71
N PHE A 127 8.14 -12.29 -9.51
CA PHE A 127 8.56 -13.45 -10.28
C PHE A 127 9.87 -13.94 -9.69
N GLU A 128 9.95 -15.23 -9.39
CA GLU A 128 11.16 -15.85 -8.83
C GLU A 128 11.87 -16.66 -9.91
N GLU A 129 13.19 -16.78 -9.77
CA GLU A 129 14.00 -17.69 -10.57
C GLU A 129 13.96 -17.47 -12.10
N LEU A 130 13.80 -16.22 -12.54
CA LEU A 130 13.79 -15.83 -13.95
C LEU A 130 15.18 -15.95 -14.59
N ASP A 131 15.24 -16.36 -15.86
CA ASP A 131 16.49 -16.47 -16.62
C ASP A 131 17.01 -15.08 -17.00
N GLY A 132 18.22 -14.73 -16.54
CA GLY A 132 18.86 -13.44 -16.77
C GLY A 132 19.77 -13.44 -17.99
N ALA A 133 19.59 -12.47 -18.89
CA ALA A 133 20.50 -12.28 -20.03
C ALA A 133 21.77 -11.49 -19.66
N GLN A 134 21.66 -10.50 -18.77
CA GLN A 134 22.75 -9.56 -18.47
C GLN A 134 23.74 -10.07 -17.41
N PHE A 135 23.30 -10.93 -16.48
CA PHE A 135 24.07 -11.25 -15.27
C PHE A 135 24.48 -12.72 -15.13
N GLY A 136 24.07 -13.60 -16.06
CA GLY A 136 24.25 -15.04 -15.95
C GLY A 136 23.44 -15.64 -14.79
N GLY A 137 22.77 -16.77 -15.03
CA GLY A 137 21.97 -17.45 -14.01
C GLY A 137 20.57 -16.87 -13.81
N LYS A 138 20.03 -17.01 -12.59
CA LYS A 138 18.65 -16.69 -12.25
C LYS A 138 18.52 -15.43 -11.39
N TYR A 139 17.43 -14.68 -11.54
CA TYR A 139 17.12 -13.48 -10.77
C TYR A 139 15.65 -13.45 -10.35
N ASP A 140 15.35 -12.69 -9.29
CA ASP A 140 13.98 -12.45 -8.84
C ASP A 140 13.57 -11.04 -9.23
N LEU A 141 12.33 -10.85 -9.64
CA LEU A 141 11.85 -9.60 -10.21
C LEU A 141 10.54 -9.17 -9.56
N ASN A 142 10.53 -8.00 -8.94
CA ASN A 142 9.31 -7.37 -8.46
C ASN A 142 8.77 -6.43 -9.54
N VAL A 143 7.53 -6.65 -9.96
CA VAL A 143 6.93 -5.94 -11.08
C VAL A 143 5.88 -4.97 -10.57
N PHE A 144 5.95 -3.76 -11.09
CA PHE A 144 4.99 -2.68 -10.89
C PHE A 144 4.31 -2.36 -12.22
N PHE A 145 3.19 -1.66 -12.19
CA PHE A 145 2.59 -1.09 -13.40
C PHE A 145 2.10 0.33 -13.19
N SER A 146 1.98 1.06 -14.29
CA SER A 146 1.27 2.34 -14.37
C SER A 146 0.35 2.34 -15.59
N MET A 147 -0.92 2.65 -15.34
CA MET A 147 -1.99 2.71 -16.34
C MET A 147 -2.36 4.18 -16.57
N ILE A 148 -1.87 4.75 -17.66
CA ILE A 148 -1.92 6.20 -17.87
C ILE A 148 -3.10 6.58 -18.77
N PRO A 149 -3.94 7.56 -18.39
CA PRO A 149 -5.01 8.06 -19.24
C PRO A 149 -4.50 8.45 -20.64
N ASN A 150 -5.23 8.12 -21.71
CA ASN A 150 -4.73 8.25 -23.08
C ASN A 150 -4.13 9.62 -23.40
N ARG A 151 -4.79 10.71 -22.96
CA ARG A 151 -4.28 12.08 -23.15
C ARG A 151 -2.93 12.32 -22.46
N GLN A 152 -2.74 11.77 -21.27
CA GLN A 152 -1.47 11.87 -20.54
C GLN A 152 -0.41 10.95 -21.15
N PHE A 153 -0.82 9.78 -21.66
CA PHE A 153 0.06 8.86 -22.36
C PHE A 153 0.66 9.50 -23.62
N GLU A 154 -0.14 10.21 -24.43
CA GLU A 154 0.40 10.97 -25.58
C GLU A 154 1.43 12.03 -25.16
N ASN A 155 1.17 12.74 -24.06
CA ASN A 155 2.10 13.75 -23.55
C ASN A 155 3.41 13.12 -23.05
N LEU A 156 3.31 11.95 -22.41
CA LEU A 156 4.44 11.16 -21.98
C LEU A 156 5.28 10.72 -23.19
N VAL A 157 4.64 10.12 -24.21
CA VAL A 157 5.31 9.69 -25.44
C VAL A 157 6.02 10.87 -26.12
N ALA A 158 5.31 11.97 -26.37
CA ALA A 158 5.90 13.16 -26.99
C ALA A 158 7.07 13.77 -26.20
N LYS A 159 7.10 13.55 -24.87
CA LYS A 159 8.21 13.96 -24.01
C LYS A 159 9.41 13.01 -24.14
N LEU A 160 9.16 11.71 -24.19
CA LEU A 160 10.17 10.65 -24.29
C LEU A 160 10.76 10.46 -25.71
N GLU A 161 10.05 10.89 -26.76
CA GLU A 161 10.56 10.87 -28.14
C GLU A 161 11.71 11.86 -28.37
N LYS A 162 11.93 12.80 -27.44
CA LYS A 162 13.01 13.78 -27.56
C LYS A 162 14.37 13.08 -27.43
N PRO A 163 15.36 13.40 -28.27
CA PRO A 163 16.69 12.83 -28.16
C PRO A 163 17.27 12.99 -26.74
N GLY A 164 17.75 11.88 -26.16
CA GLY A 164 18.31 11.84 -24.81
C GLY A 164 17.29 11.87 -23.67
N ALA A 165 15.98 11.78 -23.94
CA ALA A 165 14.97 11.71 -22.88
C ALA A 165 14.93 10.34 -22.18
N VAL A 166 15.30 9.28 -22.90
CA VAL A 166 15.56 7.94 -22.35
C VAL A 166 17.07 7.79 -22.24
N LYS A 167 17.57 7.45 -21.06
CA LYS A 167 18.98 7.11 -20.86
C LYS A 167 19.19 5.63 -21.13
N GLU A 168 20.36 5.29 -21.66
CA GLU A 168 20.78 3.90 -21.93
C GLU A 168 19.82 3.14 -22.84
N GLY A 169 19.24 3.84 -23.83
CA GLY A 169 18.30 3.28 -24.77
C GLY A 169 17.45 4.33 -25.49
N GLU A 170 16.59 3.82 -26.35
CA GLU A 170 15.60 4.57 -27.10
C GLU A 170 14.19 4.23 -26.61
N LEU A 171 13.26 5.18 -26.76
CA LEU A 171 11.85 4.91 -26.55
C LEU A 171 11.32 3.95 -27.63
N ALA A 172 10.62 2.90 -27.20
CA ALA A 172 9.78 2.08 -28.05
C ALA A 172 8.33 2.15 -27.54
N VAL A 173 7.43 2.74 -28.34
CA VAL A 173 5.98 2.63 -28.12
C VAL A 173 5.49 1.47 -28.95
N ILE A 174 5.02 0.42 -28.30
CA ILE A 174 4.66 -0.83 -28.98
C ILE A 174 3.20 -1.15 -28.71
N ASP A 175 2.47 -1.47 -29.77
CA ASP A 175 1.08 -1.89 -29.69
C ASP A 175 0.99 -3.31 -29.11
N ARG A 176 -0.13 -3.60 -28.44
CA ARG A 176 -0.41 -4.89 -27.81
C ARG A 176 -0.22 -6.09 -28.75
N ASP A 177 -0.70 -5.97 -29.98
CA ASP A 177 -0.62 -7.03 -30.98
C ASP A 177 0.81 -7.23 -31.48
N GLU A 178 1.57 -6.14 -31.62
CA GLU A 178 2.98 -6.19 -31.98
C GLU A 178 3.81 -6.86 -30.87
N ILE A 179 3.59 -6.51 -29.60
CA ILE A 179 4.24 -7.17 -28.46
C ILE A 179 3.95 -8.66 -28.46
N ARG A 180 2.69 -9.08 -28.67
CA ARG A 180 2.36 -10.52 -28.75
C ARG A 180 3.12 -11.20 -29.88
N SER A 181 3.17 -10.59 -31.06
CA SER A 181 3.94 -11.12 -32.18
C SER A 181 5.44 -11.24 -31.86
N LEU A 182 6.00 -10.30 -31.11
CA LEU A 182 7.40 -10.36 -30.67
C LEU A 182 7.63 -11.49 -29.66
N ILE A 183 6.71 -11.70 -28.71
CA ILE A 183 6.78 -12.81 -27.73
C ILE A 183 6.69 -14.16 -28.45
N GLU A 184 5.79 -14.31 -29.42
CA GLU A 184 5.62 -15.53 -30.22
C GLU A 184 6.85 -15.88 -31.05
N LYS A 185 7.60 -14.88 -31.52
CA LYS A 185 8.86 -15.06 -32.25
C LYS A 185 10.02 -15.51 -31.35
N GLY A 186 9.85 -15.47 -30.03
CA GLY A 186 10.79 -15.97 -29.04
C GLY A 186 11.41 -14.90 -28.15
N ASN A 187 12.27 -15.36 -27.24
CA ASN A 187 12.90 -14.52 -26.21
C ASN A 187 13.97 -13.55 -26.74
N ASP A 188 14.46 -13.74 -27.96
CA ASP A 188 15.57 -12.95 -28.52
C ASP A 188 15.26 -11.46 -28.67
N ALA A 189 13.98 -11.09 -28.73
CA ALA A 189 13.56 -9.69 -28.80
C ALA A 189 13.66 -8.95 -27.44
N PHE A 190 13.82 -9.66 -26.32
CA PHE A 190 13.72 -9.09 -24.98
C PHE A 190 14.97 -9.35 -24.12
N ILE A 191 15.26 -8.45 -23.20
CA ILE A 191 16.28 -8.70 -22.17
C ILE A 191 15.76 -9.76 -21.19
N GLY A 192 16.53 -10.84 -21.07
CA GLY A 192 16.25 -11.93 -20.14
C GLY A 192 14.82 -12.46 -20.29
N SER A 193 14.15 -12.65 -19.15
CA SER A 193 12.77 -13.14 -19.10
C SER A 193 11.69 -12.04 -19.10
N HIS A 194 11.98 -10.80 -19.51
CA HIS A 194 10.96 -9.73 -19.55
C HIS A 194 9.75 -10.07 -20.43
N HIS A 195 9.94 -10.88 -21.48
CA HIS A 195 8.85 -11.39 -22.31
C HIS A 195 7.80 -12.18 -21.50
N LYS A 196 8.21 -13.02 -20.53
CA LYS A 196 7.30 -13.80 -19.67
C LYS A 196 6.45 -12.89 -18.78
N VAL A 197 7.07 -11.83 -18.26
CA VAL A 197 6.41 -10.83 -17.41
C VAL A 197 5.34 -10.08 -18.20
N ILE A 198 5.69 -9.64 -19.42
CA ILE A 198 4.78 -8.92 -20.30
C ILE A 198 3.65 -9.85 -20.77
N GLU A 199 3.96 -11.07 -21.18
CA GLU A 199 2.97 -12.08 -21.59
C GLU A 199 1.90 -12.27 -20.52
N GLU A 200 2.31 -12.50 -19.26
CA GLU A 200 1.37 -12.65 -18.15
C GLU A 200 0.56 -11.37 -17.91
N PHE A 201 1.14 -10.18 -18.05
CA PHE A 201 0.44 -8.91 -17.88
C PHE A 201 -0.62 -8.70 -18.97
N LEU A 202 -0.31 -9.11 -20.20
CA LEU A 202 -1.24 -9.03 -21.32
C LEU A 202 -2.45 -9.93 -21.11
N ASP A 203 -2.31 -11.06 -20.43
CA ASP A 203 -3.41 -12.00 -20.21
C ASP A 203 -4.34 -11.60 -19.05
N LEU A 204 -3.98 -10.57 -18.29
CA LEU A 204 -4.86 -10.02 -17.25
C LEU A 204 -6.17 -9.49 -17.85
N THR A 205 -7.29 -9.74 -17.19
CA THR A 205 -8.56 -9.10 -17.46
C THR A 205 -8.67 -7.76 -16.71
N PRO A 206 -9.56 -6.83 -17.11
CA PRO A 206 -9.83 -5.63 -16.32
C PRO A 206 -10.23 -5.93 -14.87
N ARG A 207 -10.84 -7.09 -14.61
CA ARG A 207 -11.20 -7.53 -13.26
C ARG A 207 -9.96 -7.87 -12.43
N ASP A 208 -8.93 -8.45 -13.03
CA ASP A 208 -7.70 -8.84 -12.32
C ASP A 208 -6.89 -7.62 -11.85
N LEU A 209 -7.03 -6.49 -12.56
CA LEU A 209 -6.47 -5.20 -12.16
C LEU A 209 -7.28 -4.49 -11.06
N LEU A 210 -8.54 -4.89 -10.85
CA LEU A 210 -9.45 -4.33 -9.85
C LEU A 210 -9.59 -5.21 -8.60
N LEU A 211 -9.10 -6.46 -8.63
CA LEU A 211 -9.22 -7.39 -7.52
C LEU A 211 -8.14 -7.12 -6.45
N PRO A 212 -8.53 -6.92 -5.18
CA PRO A 212 -7.59 -6.81 -4.08
C PRO A 212 -7.03 -8.20 -3.80
N GLY A 213 -5.76 -8.43 -4.11
CA GLY A 213 -5.11 -9.74 -3.96
C GLY A 213 -3.78 -9.85 -4.70
N VAL A 214 -3.53 -8.94 -5.65
CA VAL A 214 -2.23 -8.84 -6.32
C VAL A 214 -1.30 -7.96 -5.47
N GLY A 215 -0.53 -8.61 -4.59
CA GLY A 215 0.68 -8.05 -3.98
C GLY A 215 0.49 -6.95 -2.93
N THR A 216 -0.17 -7.24 -1.80
CA THR A 216 -0.14 -6.35 -0.62
C THR A 216 1.15 -6.54 0.17
N VAL A 217 2.27 -5.96 -0.27
CA VAL A 217 3.51 -5.89 0.53
C VAL A 217 4.20 -4.52 0.36
N LEU A 218 4.25 -3.81 1.49
CA LEU A 218 5.14 -2.70 1.90
C LEU A 218 4.88 -1.25 1.45
N ALA A 219 4.55 -0.47 2.48
CA ALA A 219 5.19 0.77 2.93
C ALA A 219 5.64 1.79 1.85
N PRO A 220 5.11 3.02 1.90
CA PRO A 220 5.58 4.07 1.02
C PRO A 220 6.94 4.62 1.47
N LEU A 221 7.93 4.35 0.63
CA LEU A 221 9.01 5.23 0.16
C LEU A 221 9.35 6.47 1.01
N TYR A 222 10.59 6.53 1.47
CA TYR A 222 11.23 7.75 1.97
C TYR A 222 11.48 8.70 0.80
N LEU A 223 10.99 9.93 0.91
CA LEU A 223 10.87 10.84 -0.21
C LEU A 223 11.54 12.19 0.11
N THR A 224 12.05 12.84 -0.94
CA THR A 224 12.37 14.27 -0.97
C THR A 224 11.14 15.10 -0.56
N GLU A 225 11.28 16.37 -0.15
CA GLU A 225 10.14 17.19 0.32
C GLU A 225 8.95 17.22 -0.65
N SER A 226 9.21 17.24 -1.96
CA SER A 226 8.17 17.21 -2.99
C SER A 226 7.37 15.91 -2.99
N ALA A 227 8.03 14.77 -2.76
CA ALA A 227 7.37 13.48 -2.79
C ALA A 227 6.77 13.11 -1.42
N LYS A 228 7.27 13.69 -0.33
CA LYS A 228 6.62 13.71 1.00
C LYS A 228 5.22 14.35 0.95
N PHE A 229 5.07 15.44 0.21
CA PHE A 229 3.79 16.13 0.00
C PHE A 229 2.82 15.32 -0.89
N LEU A 230 3.32 14.67 -1.94
CA LEU A 230 2.49 13.84 -2.82
C LEU A 230 2.02 12.56 -2.12
N HIS A 231 2.89 12.00 -1.27
CA HIS A 231 2.58 10.81 -0.51
C HIS A 231 1.50 11.04 0.56
N SER A 232 1.49 12.21 1.20
CA SER A 232 0.40 12.59 2.11
C SER A 232 -0.93 12.69 1.37
N GLN A 233 -0.94 13.26 0.17
CA GLN A 233 -2.15 13.34 -0.65
C GLN A 233 -2.67 11.98 -1.11
N TYR A 234 -1.79 11.05 -1.49
CA TYR A 234 -2.20 9.70 -1.88
C TYR A 234 -2.89 8.95 -0.72
N LEU A 235 -2.30 9.00 0.47
CA LEU A 235 -2.87 8.34 1.64
C LEU A 235 -4.15 8.99 2.12
N GLU A 236 -4.21 10.32 2.13
CA GLU A 236 -5.45 11.04 2.39
C GLU A 236 -6.54 10.64 1.38
N ARG A 237 -6.19 10.47 0.10
CA ARG A 237 -7.12 9.97 -0.93
C ARG A 237 -7.58 8.54 -0.66
N GLU A 238 -6.68 7.63 -0.30
CA GLU A 238 -7.04 6.24 -0.01
C GLU A 238 -7.93 6.13 1.24
N ILE A 239 -7.63 6.88 2.31
CA ILE A 239 -8.48 6.90 3.51
C ILE A 239 -9.82 7.53 3.18
N ALA A 240 -9.82 8.64 2.44
CA ALA A 240 -11.03 9.29 1.97
C ALA A 240 -11.86 8.34 1.10
N HIS A 241 -11.22 7.51 0.27
CA HIS A 241 -11.90 6.51 -0.54
C HIS A 241 -12.50 5.40 0.33
N GLY A 242 -11.74 4.83 1.27
CA GLY A 242 -12.23 3.81 2.19
C GLY A 242 -13.40 4.32 3.05
N VAL A 243 -13.30 5.52 3.61
CA VAL A 243 -14.38 6.14 4.39
C VAL A 243 -15.59 6.45 3.51
N ARG A 244 -15.40 6.91 2.26
CA ARG A 244 -16.51 7.09 1.29
C ARG A 244 -17.24 5.78 1.02
N GLN A 245 -16.53 4.67 0.86
CA GLN A 245 -17.15 3.35 0.70
C GLN A 245 -17.99 2.96 1.93
N LEU A 246 -17.52 3.27 3.15
CA LEU A 246 -18.33 3.07 4.36
C LEU A 246 -19.57 3.96 4.38
N ILE A 247 -19.46 5.22 3.95
CA ILE A 247 -20.59 6.16 3.86
C ILE A 247 -21.63 5.64 2.87
N GLU A 248 -21.20 5.24 1.68
CA GLU A 248 -22.06 4.67 0.62
C GLU A 248 -22.79 3.41 1.11
N LYS A 249 -22.08 2.52 1.82
CA LYS A 249 -22.64 1.31 2.44
C LYS A 249 -23.41 1.56 3.73
N LYS A 250 -23.40 2.80 4.24
CA LYS A 250 -23.96 3.19 5.55
C LYS A 250 -23.41 2.34 6.70
N THR A 251 -22.15 1.94 6.61
CA THR A 251 -21.47 1.13 7.62
C THR A 251 -21.09 1.99 8.84
N PRO A 252 -21.63 1.72 10.04
CA PRO A 252 -21.31 2.51 11.21
C PRO A 252 -19.83 2.41 11.59
N ILE A 253 -19.24 3.51 12.05
CA ILE A 253 -17.84 3.58 12.46
C ILE A 253 -17.66 4.21 13.85
N GLY A 254 -16.78 3.63 14.66
CA GLY A 254 -16.30 4.22 15.91
C GLY A 254 -14.78 4.38 15.92
N ALA A 255 -14.25 5.33 16.67
CA ALA A 255 -12.80 5.54 16.76
C ALA A 255 -12.36 5.92 18.19
N ALA A 256 -11.21 5.39 18.60
CA ALA A 256 -10.50 5.82 19.78
C ALA A 256 -9.00 5.89 19.49
N ALA A 257 -8.41 7.06 19.70
CA ALA A 257 -7.00 7.26 19.41
C ALA A 257 -6.28 7.97 20.55
N SER A 258 -4.99 7.70 20.72
CA SER A 258 -4.13 8.38 21.68
C SER A 258 -2.79 8.77 21.04
N GLY A 259 -2.10 9.75 21.63
CA GLY A 259 -0.80 10.21 21.12
C GLY A 259 -0.87 10.70 19.67
N ALA A 260 0.14 10.37 18.87
CA ALA A 260 0.16 10.68 17.44
C ALA A 260 -0.85 9.86 16.60
N GLY A 261 -1.50 8.86 17.19
CA GLY A 261 -2.59 8.12 16.54
C GLY A 261 -3.85 8.97 16.32
N ALA A 262 -3.98 10.10 17.01
CA ALA A 262 -5.10 11.05 16.88
C ALA A 262 -5.38 11.47 15.44
N GLY A 263 -4.32 11.52 14.62
CA GLY A 263 -4.41 11.90 13.22
C GLY A 263 -5.42 11.07 12.42
N ILE A 264 -5.66 9.81 12.82
CA ILE A 264 -6.70 8.98 12.20
C ILE A 264 -8.09 9.55 12.42
N GLY A 265 -8.40 9.96 13.66
CA GLY A 265 -9.68 10.57 13.97
C GLY A 265 -9.93 11.75 13.03
N ASN A 266 -8.86 12.53 12.77
CA ASN A 266 -8.95 13.65 11.85
C ASN A 266 -9.17 13.25 10.38
N MET A 267 -8.58 12.15 9.95
CA MET A 267 -8.75 11.68 8.57
C MET A 267 -10.14 11.10 8.34
N ILE A 268 -10.73 10.45 9.36
CA ILE A 268 -12.10 9.93 9.32
C ILE A 268 -13.11 11.08 9.37
N TRP A 269 -13.00 11.96 10.38
CA TRP A 269 -13.96 13.05 10.57
C TRP A 269 -13.97 14.06 9.42
N GLY A 270 -12.91 14.07 8.60
CA GLY A 270 -12.66 15.09 7.60
C GLY A 270 -13.43 14.82 6.31
N GLN A 271 -14.06 13.64 6.23
CA GLN A 271 -14.78 13.20 5.05
C GLN A 271 -16.22 13.73 5.05
N PRO A 272 -16.65 14.45 4.00
CA PRO A 272 -18.03 14.90 3.88
C PRO A 272 -19.00 13.72 3.98
N GLY A 273 -20.04 13.86 4.80
CA GLY A 273 -21.06 12.83 5.02
C GLY A 273 -20.74 11.80 6.11
N VAL A 274 -19.55 11.85 6.72
CA VAL A 274 -19.17 10.89 7.78
C VAL A 274 -20.09 10.95 9.01
N SER A 275 -20.77 12.08 9.26
CA SER A 275 -21.75 12.23 10.34
C SER A 275 -22.92 11.25 10.24
N ALA A 276 -23.20 10.67 9.07
CA ALA A 276 -24.24 9.66 8.89
C ALA A 276 -23.83 8.27 9.42
N ILE A 277 -22.53 8.04 9.63
CA ILE A 277 -21.98 6.75 10.02
C ILE A 277 -21.11 6.79 11.27
N LEU A 278 -20.57 7.94 11.69
CA LEU A 278 -19.71 8.06 12.86
C LEU A 278 -20.53 7.98 14.16
N CYS A 279 -20.40 6.89 14.90
CA CYS A 279 -21.14 6.62 16.14
C CYS A 279 -20.43 7.15 17.40
N ALA A 280 -19.10 7.10 17.42
CA ALA A 280 -18.29 7.54 18.54
C ALA A 280 -16.88 7.90 18.08
N ALA A 281 -16.30 8.96 18.65
CA ALA A 281 -14.91 9.35 18.43
C ALA A 281 -14.32 9.89 19.73
N ASP A 282 -13.34 9.20 20.29
CA ASP A 282 -12.72 9.56 21.57
C ASP A 282 -11.20 9.78 21.42
N PHE A 283 -10.68 10.74 22.17
CA PHE A 283 -9.24 11.04 22.23
C PHE A 283 -8.69 10.95 23.66
N PRO A 284 -8.57 9.75 24.25
CA PRO A 284 -8.03 9.58 25.59
C PRO A 284 -6.50 9.75 25.59
N TYR A 285 -6.02 10.99 25.79
CA TYR A 285 -4.60 11.33 25.68
C TYR A 285 -3.78 11.07 26.94
N LEU A 286 -4.24 11.56 28.09
CA LEU A 286 -3.54 11.36 29.37
C LEU A 286 -3.70 9.92 29.84
N ARG A 287 -2.68 9.37 30.50
CA ARG A 287 -2.70 8.01 31.06
C ARG A 287 -4.00 7.71 31.83
N SER A 288 -4.36 8.58 32.77
CA SER A 288 -5.58 8.43 33.58
C SER A 288 -6.86 8.46 32.75
N GLN A 289 -6.88 9.21 31.64
CA GLN A 289 -8.01 9.26 30.71
C GLN A 289 -8.08 7.99 29.86
N THR A 290 -6.94 7.47 29.41
CA THR A 290 -6.87 6.17 28.73
C THR A 290 -7.31 5.05 29.65
N ASP A 291 -6.82 4.99 30.88
CA ASP A 291 -7.23 3.97 31.86
C ASP A 291 -8.73 4.05 32.16
N HIS A 292 -9.27 5.27 32.32
CA HIS A 292 -10.70 5.49 32.50
C HIS A 292 -11.51 5.03 31.28
N TYR A 293 -11.06 5.39 30.07
CA TYR A 293 -11.69 4.99 28.81
C TYR A 293 -11.71 3.46 28.62
N LEU A 294 -10.64 2.80 29.03
CA LEU A 294 -10.49 1.35 28.94
C LEU A 294 -11.24 0.59 30.04
N GLY A 295 -11.93 1.29 30.95
CA GLY A 295 -12.87 0.66 31.89
C GLY A 295 -12.25 -0.38 32.81
N GLY A 296 -10.97 -0.24 33.17
CA GLY A 296 -10.26 -1.18 34.03
C GLY A 296 -9.49 -2.29 33.30
N ILE A 297 -9.46 -2.28 31.96
CA ILE A 297 -8.51 -3.13 31.21
C ILE A 297 -7.09 -2.66 31.54
N SER A 298 -6.38 -3.42 32.37
CA SER A 298 -4.98 -3.15 32.68
C SER A 298 -4.11 -3.43 31.45
N LEU A 299 -3.36 -2.42 31.02
CA LEU A 299 -2.35 -2.51 29.96
C LEU A 299 -0.94 -2.81 30.51
N GLY A 300 -0.81 -3.20 31.79
CA GLY A 300 0.51 -3.42 32.41
C GLY A 300 1.29 -2.11 32.65
N ASN A 301 2.62 -2.21 32.77
CA ASN A 301 3.52 -1.10 33.16
C ASN A 301 3.72 -0.03 32.07
N GLY A 302 2.63 0.55 31.55
CA GLY A 302 2.69 1.70 30.65
C GLY A 302 2.77 1.38 29.16
N GLU A 303 2.31 0.19 28.74
CA GLU A 303 2.30 -0.25 27.34
C GLU A 303 1.16 0.37 26.52
N TYR A 304 0.97 1.69 26.59
CA TYR A 304 -0.07 2.42 25.83
C TYR A 304 0.20 2.47 24.31
N VAL A 305 1.34 1.91 23.88
CA VAL A 305 1.73 1.70 22.49
C VAL A 305 2.12 0.24 22.36
N SER A 306 1.12 -0.61 22.15
CA SER A 306 1.26 -2.06 22.05
C SER A 306 0.10 -2.66 21.26
N PRO A 307 0.20 -3.92 20.78
CA PRO A 307 -0.93 -4.64 20.21
C PRO A 307 -2.14 -4.66 21.15
N ARG A 308 -1.88 -4.88 22.45
CA ARG A 308 -2.91 -4.95 23.49
C ARG A 308 -3.62 -3.61 23.69
N ALA A 309 -2.88 -2.50 23.68
CA ALA A 309 -3.47 -1.18 23.79
C ALA A 309 -4.34 -0.84 22.57
N ALA A 310 -3.88 -1.14 21.36
CA ALA A 310 -4.65 -0.92 20.14
C ALA A 310 -5.93 -1.79 20.11
N ALA A 311 -5.83 -3.06 20.53
CA ALA A 311 -6.96 -3.95 20.71
C ALA A 311 -7.97 -3.39 21.74
N ALA A 312 -7.49 -2.97 22.91
CA ALA A 312 -8.32 -2.45 23.98
C ALA A 312 -9.02 -1.14 23.58
N LEU A 313 -8.31 -0.22 22.92
CA LEU A 313 -8.89 1.03 22.38
C LEU A 313 -10.00 0.74 21.36
N SER A 314 -9.75 -0.16 20.40
CA SER A 314 -10.76 -0.55 19.41
C SER A 314 -11.96 -1.26 20.05
N GLY A 315 -11.72 -2.09 21.07
CA GLY A 315 -12.75 -2.76 21.86
C GLY A 315 -13.64 -1.79 22.62
N SER A 316 -13.06 -0.85 23.35
CA SER A 316 -13.82 0.18 24.06
C SER A 316 -14.58 1.09 23.10
N ALA A 317 -13.99 1.44 21.95
CA ALA A 317 -14.69 2.18 20.90
C ALA A 317 -15.90 1.41 20.36
N TYR A 318 -15.76 0.09 20.16
CA TYR A 318 -16.85 -0.77 19.72
C TYR A 318 -18.01 -0.78 20.71
N LEU A 319 -17.75 -0.96 22.00
CA LEU A 319 -18.79 -0.96 23.03
C LEU A 319 -19.51 0.38 23.11
N LYS A 320 -18.77 1.50 23.05
CA LYS A 320 -19.38 2.84 23.04
C LYS A 320 -20.22 3.09 21.79
N ALA A 321 -19.70 2.76 20.61
CA ALA A 321 -20.43 2.92 19.35
C ALA A 321 -21.67 2.01 19.28
N GLN A 322 -21.57 0.79 19.79
CA GLN A 322 -22.70 -0.12 19.94
C GLN A 322 -23.78 0.48 20.87
N GLN A 323 -23.39 1.01 22.03
CA GLN A 323 -24.33 1.67 22.94
C GLN A 323 -25.00 2.88 22.29
N ALA A 324 -24.25 3.69 21.52
CA ALA A 324 -24.80 4.82 20.78
C ALA A 324 -25.86 4.36 19.75
N LEU A 325 -25.57 3.30 18.98
CA LEU A 325 -26.53 2.72 18.05
C LEU A 325 -27.79 2.20 18.75
N PHE A 326 -27.67 1.54 19.91
CA PHE A 326 -28.82 1.11 20.69
C PHE A 326 -29.69 2.28 21.16
N ASN A 327 -29.06 3.35 21.66
CA ASN A 327 -29.78 4.54 22.15
C ASN A 327 -30.55 5.25 21.04
N GLU A 328 -30.01 5.24 19.82
CA GLU A 328 -30.64 5.81 18.62
C GLU A 328 -31.65 4.85 17.95
N GLY A 329 -31.90 3.67 18.53
CA GLY A 329 -32.84 2.68 17.98
C GLY A 329 -32.33 1.99 16.71
N GLN A 330 -31.02 1.92 16.50
CA GLN A 330 -30.35 1.38 15.32
C GLN A 330 -29.57 0.08 15.62
N ALA A 331 -30.14 -0.75 16.50
CA ALA A 331 -29.54 -2.00 16.99
C ALA A 331 -29.13 -2.96 15.85
N GLU A 332 -29.91 -2.98 14.78
CA GLU A 332 -29.70 -3.82 13.60
C GLU A 332 -28.37 -3.55 12.88
N ARG A 333 -27.83 -2.33 13.02
CA ARG A 333 -26.58 -1.91 12.38
C ARG A 333 -25.33 -2.37 13.13
N VAL A 334 -25.46 -2.87 14.36
CA VAL A 334 -24.32 -3.30 15.19
C VAL A 334 -23.52 -4.43 14.54
N GLY A 335 -24.17 -5.32 13.77
CA GLY A 335 -23.49 -6.39 13.05
C GLY A 335 -22.52 -5.89 11.97
N ASP A 336 -22.68 -4.65 11.51
CA ASP A 336 -21.84 -4.03 10.50
C ASP A 336 -20.87 -3.00 11.10
N LEU A 337 -20.92 -2.76 12.42
CA LEU A 337 -20.08 -1.77 13.09
C LEU A 337 -18.59 -2.11 12.94
N ILE A 338 -17.82 -1.13 12.48
CA ILE A 338 -16.35 -1.19 12.43
C ILE A 338 -15.80 -0.15 13.42
N THR A 339 -14.75 -0.49 14.15
CA THR A 339 -14.09 0.46 15.05
C THR A 339 -12.59 0.43 14.94
N VAL A 340 -11.99 1.60 15.15
CA VAL A 340 -10.54 1.83 15.04
C VAL A 340 -9.99 2.22 16.41
N GLY A 341 -8.96 1.52 16.86
CA GLY A 341 -8.17 1.84 18.05
C GLY A 341 -6.74 2.17 17.66
N ALA A 342 -6.19 3.31 18.10
CA ALA A 342 -4.85 3.72 17.70
C ALA A 342 -3.97 4.19 18.86
N GLY A 343 -2.78 3.60 18.96
CA GLY A 343 -1.72 4.03 19.86
C GLY A 343 -0.44 4.30 19.08
N ALA A 344 0.22 5.42 19.34
CA ALA A 344 1.45 5.79 18.66
C ALA A 344 2.50 6.27 19.65
N GLY A 345 3.69 5.70 19.53
CA GLY A 345 4.88 6.06 20.26
C GLY A 345 5.88 6.67 19.30
N VAL A 346 5.75 7.97 19.06
CA VAL A 346 6.64 8.73 18.18
C VAL A 346 7.46 9.71 18.99
N GLN A 347 8.60 10.11 18.45
CA GLN A 347 9.55 11.02 19.10
C GLN A 347 8.85 12.23 19.75
N THR A 348 9.23 12.49 21.00
CA THR A 348 8.82 13.68 21.78
C THR A 348 10.09 14.43 22.18
N SER A 349 9.98 15.60 22.81
CA SER A 349 11.14 16.33 23.37
C SER A 349 11.93 15.56 24.44
N ARG A 350 11.52 14.35 24.80
CA ARG A 350 12.22 13.43 25.71
C ARG A 350 12.75 12.23 24.94
N GLU A 351 13.97 11.83 25.27
CA GLU A 351 14.60 10.64 24.70
C GLU A 351 13.80 9.37 25.08
N ARG A 352 13.22 8.70 24.08
CA ARG A 352 12.43 7.48 24.27
C ARG A 352 13.31 6.24 24.09
N LYS A 353 13.22 5.30 25.04
CA LYS A 353 13.73 3.92 24.84
C LYS A 353 12.73 3.15 23.97
N GLY A 354 13.20 2.37 23.00
CA GLY A 354 12.37 1.65 22.04
C GLY A 354 12.30 2.29 20.65
N LYS A 355 11.68 1.59 19.69
CA LYS A 355 11.48 2.07 18.32
C LYS A 355 10.35 3.10 18.27
N ASP A 356 10.33 3.93 17.24
CA ASP A 356 9.14 4.71 16.92
C ASP A 356 8.14 3.77 16.26
N GLU A 357 6.92 3.70 16.77
CA GLU A 357 5.96 2.71 16.32
C GLU A 357 4.51 3.16 16.51
N VAL A 358 3.65 2.59 15.68
CA VAL A 358 2.20 2.77 15.71
C VAL A 358 1.56 1.40 15.72
N TYR A 359 0.56 1.23 16.58
CA TYR A 359 -0.35 0.09 16.55
C TYR A 359 -1.76 0.54 16.23
N LEU A 360 -2.42 -0.23 15.36
CA LEU A 360 -3.82 -0.06 15.00
C LEU A 360 -4.59 -1.33 15.25
N GLY A 361 -5.71 -1.18 15.95
CA GLY A 361 -6.71 -2.21 16.16
C GLY A 361 -7.92 -1.88 15.32
N LEU A 362 -8.32 -2.84 14.49
CA LEU A 362 -9.54 -2.75 13.69
C LEU A 362 -10.46 -3.86 14.15
N ARG A 363 -11.59 -3.44 14.73
CA ARG A 363 -12.55 -4.37 15.32
C ARG A 363 -13.87 -4.30 14.60
N ASN A 364 -14.39 -5.46 14.25
CA ASN A 364 -15.76 -5.66 13.80
C ASN A 364 -16.44 -6.70 14.69
N PHE A 365 -17.61 -7.19 14.27
CA PHE A 365 -18.33 -8.23 14.99
C PHE A 365 -17.52 -9.54 15.14
N ASN A 366 -16.71 -9.88 14.15
CA ASN A 366 -15.99 -11.16 14.07
C ASN A 366 -14.71 -11.20 14.91
N GLY A 367 -14.16 -10.04 15.29
CA GLY A 367 -12.94 -10.00 16.09
C GLY A 367 -12.17 -8.69 15.94
N VAL A 368 -10.89 -8.75 16.31
CA VAL A 368 -9.96 -7.62 16.22
C VAL A 368 -8.74 -8.02 15.42
N GLN A 369 -8.40 -7.21 14.43
CA GLN A 369 -7.17 -7.29 13.66
C GLN A 369 -6.20 -6.24 14.18
N ILE A 370 -4.94 -6.62 14.35
CA ILE A 370 -3.89 -5.70 14.78
C ILE A 370 -2.90 -5.51 13.64
N ALA A 371 -2.62 -4.24 13.34
CA ALA A 371 -1.55 -3.83 12.46
C ALA A 371 -0.51 -3.01 13.22
N ARG A 372 0.75 -3.16 12.83
CA ARG A 372 1.89 -2.46 13.40
C ARG A 372 2.70 -1.80 12.29
N VAL A 373 3.16 -0.58 12.54
CA VAL A 373 4.19 0.07 11.72
C VAL A 373 5.32 0.50 12.64
N GLU A 374 6.54 0.09 12.33
CA GLU A 374 7.76 0.60 12.94
C GLU A 374 8.41 1.66 12.04
N PHE A 375 9.06 2.64 12.68
CA PHE A 375 9.81 3.71 12.04
C PHE A 375 11.23 3.72 12.57
N ALA A 376 12.19 4.09 11.73
CA ALA A 376 13.52 4.42 12.21
C ALA A 376 13.44 5.70 13.07
N LYS A 377 14.24 5.79 14.14
CA LYS A 377 14.28 6.97 14.99
C LYS A 377 14.71 8.21 14.19
N GLY A 378 14.16 9.39 14.51
CA GLY A 378 14.49 10.66 13.85
C GLY A 378 13.85 10.85 12.47
N VAL A 379 13.10 9.87 11.96
CA VAL A 379 12.38 9.99 10.68
C VAL A 379 11.18 10.93 10.78
N LEU A 380 10.71 11.18 12.00
CA LEU A 380 9.50 11.94 12.28
C LEU A 380 9.78 13.39 12.71
N ASP A 381 11.07 13.77 12.77
CA ASP A 381 11.53 15.14 13.05
C ASP A 381 11.35 16.09 11.85
#